data_AF-A0A5N5TJ79-F1
#
_entry.id   AF-A0A5N5TJ79-F1
#
_cell.length_a   1.000
_cell.length_b   1.000
_cell.length_c   1.000
_cell.angle_alpha   90.00
_cell.angle_beta   90.00
_cell.angle_gamma   90.00
#
_symmetry.space_group_name_H-M   'P 1'
#
loop_
_entity.id
_entity.type
_entity.pdbx_description
1 polymer ?
#
loop_
_entity_poly.entity_id
_entity_poly.type
_entity_poly.pdbx_seq_one_letter_code
_entity_poly.pdbx_strand_id
1 'polypeptide(L)'
;MTASKPSVFLLKVTGQIETGEFLDDDEIYFTYFYHYGQDWQVIKGIEEGSSQSTRRSEDERSIFVWNFPIDVTFKSTNPFG
;
A
#
# COMPACT_ATOMS: atom_id res chain seq x y z
N MET A 1 -22.09 7.76 -35.77
CA MET A 1 -20.93 7.25 -35.01
C MET A 1 -21.41 6.83 -33.63
N THR A 2 -21.47 5.52 -33.34
CA THR A 2 -21.85 5.04 -32.01
C THR A 2 -20.64 5.18 -31.08
N ALA A 3 -20.74 6.05 -30.07
CA ALA A 3 -19.70 6.18 -29.06
C ALA A 3 -19.49 4.84 -28.36
N SER A 4 -18.25 4.34 -28.35
CA SER A 4 -17.83 3.22 -27.53
C SER A 4 -18.18 3.52 -26.08
N LYS A 5 -18.88 2.61 -25.39
CA LYS A 5 -19.11 2.77 -23.95
C LYS A 5 -17.74 2.84 -23.24
N PRO A 6 -17.52 3.78 -22.32
CA PRO A 6 -16.28 3.80 -21.57
C PRO A 6 -16.14 2.48 -20.80
N SER A 7 -15.05 1.76 -21.05
CA SER A 7 -14.64 0.61 -20.23
C SER A 7 -14.13 1.13 -18.90
N VAL A 8 -14.54 0.48 -17.82
CA VAL A 8 -13.99 0.73 -16.49
C VAL A 8 -13.19 -0.50 -16.09
N PHE A 9 -11.92 -0.30 -15.77
CA PHE A 9 -11.08 -1.32 -15.15
C PHE A 9 -10.96 -1.02 -13.66
N LEU A 10 -11.18 -2.04 -12.82
CA LEU A 10 -11.07 -1.93 -11.37
C LEU A 10 -10.00 -2.90 -10.87
N LEU A 11 -9.11 -2.41 -10.01
CA LEU A 11 -8.06 -3.19 -9.37
C LEU A 11 -8.20 -3.09 -7.86
N LYS A 12 -8.34 -4.22 -7.17
CA LYS A 12 -8.29 -4.28 -5.70
C LYS A 12 -6.93 -4.82 -5.28
N VAL A 13 -6.23 -4.07 -4.44
CA VAL A 13 -4.95 -4.47 -3.83
C VAL A 13 -5.17 -4.67 -2.34
N THR A 14 -4.90 -5.87 -1.85
CA THR A 14 -5.00 -6.22 -0.43
C THR A 14 -3.75 -6.96 0.02
N GLY A 15 -3.30 -6.69 1.23
CA GLY A 15 -2.17 -7.37 1.85
C GLY A 15 -1.85 -6.79 3.21
N GLN A 16 -0.63 -7.03 3.68
CA GLN A 16 -0.13 -6.42 4.91
C GLN A 16 1.40 -6.31 4.86
N ILE A 17 1.94 -5.31 5.55
CA ILE A 17 3.36 -5.22 5.87
C ILE A 17 3.54 -5.92 7.22
N GLU A 18 4.03 -7.15 7.19
CA GLU A 18 4.17 -7.98 8.39
C GLU A 18 5.33 -7.49 9.25
N THR A 19 6.52 -7.43 8.66
CA THR A 19 7.78 -7.19 9.37
C THR A 19 8.79 -6.40 8.53
N GLY A 20 9.89 -6.00 9.17
CA GLY A 20 11.03 -5.35 8.52
C GLY A 20 12.30 -5.45 9.36
N GLU A 21 13.45 -5.33 8.71
CA GLU A 21 14.78 -5.40 9.33
C GLU A 21 15.50 -4.07 9.13
N PHE A 22 15.91 -3.44 10.22
CA PHE A 22 16.64 -2.17 10.24
C PHE A 22 17.77 -2.24 11.27
N LEU A 23 18.92 -1.66 10.93
CA LEU A 23 20.17 -1.83 11.70
C LEU A 23 20.28 -0.86 12.89
N ASP A 24 19.91 0.40 12.68
CA ASP A 24 20.40 1.50 13.51
C ASP A 24 19.39 2.03 14.55
N ASP A 25 18.11 1.69 14.42
CA ASP A 25 17.04 2.21 15.28
C ASP A 25 16.50 1.16 16.25
N ASP A 26 15.99 1.59 17.41
CA ASP A 26 15.30 0.73 18.38
C ASP A 26 13.77 0.82 18.28
N GLU A 27 13.25 1.96 17.81
CA GLU A 27 11.83 2.24 17.68
C GLU A 27 11.58 3.02 16.39
N ILE A 28 10.72 2.49 15.52
CA ILE A 28 10.45 3.08 14.21
C ILE A 28 8.97 3.02 13.86
N TYR A 29 8.57 3.95 13.00
CA TYR A 29 7.32 3.92 12.25
C TYR A 29 7.63 4.24 10.79
N PHE A 30 6.72 3.88 9.88
CA PHE A 30 6.84 4.25 8.48
C PHE A 30 5.59 4.98 8.00
N THR A 31 5.77 5.77 6.95
CA THR A 31 4.68 6.28 6.13
C THR A 31 4.78 5.68 4.74
N TYR A 32 3.64 5.48 4.08
CA TYR A 32 3.61 4.98 2.71
C TYR A 32 2.54 5.71 1.90
N PHE A 33 2.78 5.77 0.59
CA PHE A 33 1.84 6.25 -0.42
C PHE A 33 1.98 5.37 -1.67
N TYR A 34 0.94 5.33 -2.50
CA TYR A 34 1.03 4.60 -3.77
C TYR A 34 1.56 5.49 -4.88
N HIS A 35 2.37 4.90 -5.76
CA HIS A 35 2.78 5.51 -7.01
C HIS A 35 2.11 4.80 -8.18
N TYR A 36 1.41 5.54 -9.05
CA TYR A 36 0.63 5.01 -10.16
C TYR A 36 0.55 6.01 -11.32
N GLY A 37 0.23 5.51 -12.53
CA GLY A 37 0.12 6.32 -13.74
C GLY A 37 -1.10 7.26 -13.73
N GLN A 38 -1.09 8.27 -14.60
CA GLN A 38 -2.11 9.35 -14.62
C GLN A 38 -3.55 8.87 -14.83
N ASP A 39 -3.75 7.74 -15.53
CA ASP A 39 -5.09 7.20 -15.80
C ASP A 39 -5.70 6.47 -14.57
N TRP A 40 -4.87 6.16 -13.57
CA TRP A 40 -5.30 5.49 -12.35
C TRP A 40 -5.81 6.47 -11.31
N GLN A 41 -6.89 6.11 -10.65
CA GLN A 41 -7.51 6.86 -9.56
C GLN A 41 -7.81 5.92 -8.41
N VAL A 42 -7.48 6.32 -7.18
CA VAL A 42 -7.98 5.62 -6.00
C VAL A 42 -9.45 5.98 -5.81
N ILE A 43 -10.29 4.96 -5.66
CA ILE A 43 -11.74 5.13 -5.47
C ILE A 43 -12.22 4.62 -4.11
N LYS A 44 -11.37 3.87 -3.38
CA LYS A 44 -11.64 3.38 -2.03
C LYS A 44 -10.33 2.96 -1.36
N GLY A 45 -10.24 3.13 -0.04
CA GLY A 45 -9.09 2.71 0.77
C GLY A 45 -8.26 3.88 1.26
N ILE A 46 -7.09 3.58 1.82
CA ILE A 46 -6.15 4.56 2.38
C ILE A 46 -5.10 4.87 1.31
N GLU A 47 -5.08 6.09 0.77
CA GLU A 47 -4.11 6.52 -0.27
C GLU A 47 -2.69 6.73 0.28
N GLU A 48 -2.63 7.31 1.48
CA GLU A 48 -1.42 7.53 2.26
C GLU A 48 -1.71 7.10 3.70
N GLY A 49 -0.80 6.31 4.28
CA GLY A 49 -0.96 5.80 5.64
C GLY A 49 0.31 5.93 6.44
N SER A 50 0.15 6.05 7.76
CA SER A 50 1.23 6.00 8.74
C SER A 50 1.03 4.79 9.63
N SER A 51 2.09 4.03 9.85
CA SER A 51 2.07 2.88 10.75
C SER A 51 2.04 3.33 12.21
N GLN A 52 1.72 2.40 13.11
CA GLN A 52 2.11 2.54 14.50
C GLN A 52 3.65 2.51 14.63
N SER A 53 4.16 3.11 15.71
CA SER A 53 5.53 2.85 16.15
C SER A 53 5.64 1.41 16.65
N THR A 54 6.76 0.77 16.34
CA THR A 54 7.09 -0.57 16.81
C THR A 54 8.55 -0.62 17.22
N ARG A 55 8.87 -1.57 18.11
CA ARG A 55 10.23 -1.78 18.62
C ARG A 55 10.85 -3.03 18.04
N ARG A 56 12.16 -3.00 17.94
CA ARG A 56 12.96 -4.16 17.55
C ARG A 56 12.73 -5.30 18.54
N SER A 57 12.50 -6.51 18.03
CA SER A 57 12.41 -7.70 18.87
C SER A 57 13.76 -7.98 19.54
N GLU A 58 13.74 -8.39 20.81
CA GLU A 58 14.95 -8.73 21.57
C GLU A 58 15.44 -10.17 21.32
N ASP A 59 14.84 -10.87 20.35
CA ASP A 59 15.26 -12.21 19.98
C ASP A 59 16.35 -12.19 18.90
N GLU A 60 16.88 -13.38 18.58
CA GLU A 60 17.94 -13.56 17.57
C GLU A 60 17.56 -13.02 16.18
N ARG A 61 16.27 -12.78 15.92
CA ARG A 61 15.77 -12.27 14.64
C ARG A 61 15.92 -10.76 14.56
N SER A 62 15.80 -10.05 15.68
CA SER A 62 15.97 -8.58 15.76
C SER A 62 15.12 -7.81 14.73
N ILE A 63 13.86 -8.22 14.58
CA ILE A 63 12.92 -7.69 13.57
C ILE A 63 11.92 -6.72 14.17
N PHE A 64 11.37 -5.86 13.33
CA PHE A 64 10.20 -5.03 13.65
C PHE A 64 8.94 -5.70 13.13
N VAL A 65 7.86 -5.66 13.91
CA VAL A 65 6.56 -6.25 13.55
C VAL A 65 5.50 -5.16 13.53
N TRP A 66 4.79 -5.05 12.41
CA TRP A 66 3.66 -4.12 12.26
C TRP A 66 2.33 -4.83 12.00
N ASN A 67 2.31 -5.85 11.15
CA ASN A 67 1.08 -6.40 10.59
C ASN A 67 0.16 -5.30 10.05
N PHE A 68 0.74 -4.31 9.37
CA PHE A 68 0.02 -3.13 8.92
C PHE A 68 -0.81 -3.45 7.68
N PRO A 69 -2.14 -3.27 7.69
CA PRO A 69 -3.00 -3.67 6.59
C PRO A 69 -2.88 -2.74 5.39
N ILE A 70 -2.88 -3.34 4.20
CA ILE A 70 -2.97 -2.67 2.90
C ILE A 70 -4.33 -3.04 2.30
N ASP A 71 -5.19 -2.04 2.06
CA ASP A 71 -6.46 -2.20 1.34
C ASP A 71 -6.75 -0.93 0.54
N VAL A 72 -6.69 -1.06 -0.79
CA VAL A 72 -6.98 0.02 -1.73
C VAL A 72 -7.65 -0.52 -2.98
N THR A 73 -8.56 0.27 -3.55
CA THR A 73 -9.20 -0.01 -4.82
C THR A 73 -8.91 1.12 -5.80
N PHE A 74 -8.36 0.76 -6.95
CA PHE A 74 -8.11 1.68 -8.05
C PHE A 74 -9.15 1.50 -9.16
N LYS A 75 -9.31 2.57 -9.92
CA LYS A 75 -10.07 2.64 -11.16
C LYS A 75 -9.19 3.22 -12.27
N SER A 76 -9.33 2.68 -13.47
CA SER A 76 -8.70 3.20 -14.69
C SER A 76 -9.62 2.98 -15.89
N THR A 77 -9.35 3.65 -17.02
CA THR A 77 -10.09 3.44 -18.28
C THR A 77 -9.67 2.17 -19.01
N ASN A 78 -8.51 1.60 -18.66
CA ASN A 78 -7.91 0.43 -19.30
C ASN A 78 -6.94 -0.30 -18.33
N PRO A 79 -6.43 -1.50 -18.63
CA PRO A 79 -5.51 -2.19 -17.72
C PRO A 79 -4.02 -1.80 -17.93
N PHE A 80 -3.70 -0.99 -18.93
CA PHE A 80 -2.32 -0.60 -19.23
C PHE A 80 -1.94 0.63 -18.38
N GLY A 81 -0.79 0.53 -17.71
CA GLY A 81 -0.24 1.57 -16.84
C GLY A 81 0.55 2.62 -17.59
#